data_AF-A0A2V7FFB7-F1
#
_entry.id   AF-A0A2V7FFB7-F1
#
_cell.length_a   1.000
_cell.length_b   1.000
_cell.length_c   1.000
_cell.angle_alpha   90.00
_cell.angle_beta   90.00
_cell.angle_gamma   90.00
#
_symmetry.space_group_name_H-M   'P 1'
#
loop_
_entity.id
_entity.type
_entity.pdbx_description
1 polymer ?
#
loop_
_entity_poly.entity_id
_entity_poly.type
_entity_poly.pdbx_seq_one_letter_code
_entity_poly.pdbx_strand_id
1 'polypeptide(L)'
;MATVTNRSPLGLGALLGRLWNRPRLWRRTTASVGAASDIGTQRRNNEDYYLIADLARTAATIHGNDAFGAVLAAQPVLVVADGMGGAAGGEVASGMAATVIWSQLAQASHARRLRSSIRIRRSLLDAVRVANDRIRACAAKSAE
;
A
#
# COMPACT_ATOMS: atom_id res chain seq x y z
N MET A 1 -4.08 59.68 44.68
CA MET A 1 -5.15 58.69 44.42
C MET A 1 -4.70 57.81 43.27
N ALA A 2 -4.50 56.52 43.55
CA ALA A 2 -4.20 55.36 42.69
C ALA A 2 -3.34 55.54 41.42
N THR A 3 -2.07 55.15 41.56
CA THR A 3 -1.20 54.64 40.48
C THR A 3 -1.75 53.29 39.98
N VAL A 4 -1.90 53.12 38.66
CA VAL A 4 -2.05 51.80 38.03
C VAL A 4 -0.82 51.51 37.19
N THR A 5 0.10 50.76 37.78
CA THR A 5 1.14 49.99 37.10
C THR A 5 0.57 48.63 36.72
N ASN A 6 0.74 48.22 35.45
CA ASN A 6 0.84 46.80 35.14
C ASN A 6 1.77 46.60 33.93
N ARG A 7 3.07 46.42 34.23
CA ARG A 7 4.00 45.75 33.32
C ARG A 7 3.84 44.26 33.59
N SER A 8 3.16 43.54 32.71
CA SER A 8 3.16 42.09 32.77
C SER A 8 4.56 41.57 32.46
N PRO A 9 5.17 40.74 33.34
CA PRO A 9 6.41 40.07 33.02
C PRO A 9 6.10 38.98 31.99
N LEU A 10 7.08 38.69 31.13
CA LEU A 10 7.09 37.55 30.22
C LEU A 10 6.63 36.29 30.96
N GLY A 11 5.35 35.96 30.81
CA GLY A 11 4.73 34.86 31.53
C GLY A 11 5.29 33.54 31.02
N LEU A 12 5.71 32.68 31.95
CA LEU A 12 5.94 31.25 31.73
C LEU A 12 4.83 30.59 30.88
N GLY A 13 3.60 31.12 30.93
CA GLY A 13 2.47 30.70 30.09
C GLY A 13 2.69 30.88 28.58
N ALA A 14 3.43 31.92 28.14
CA ALA A 14 3.74 32.14 26.73
C ALA A 14 4.84 31.18 26.21
N LEU A 15 5.73 30.73 27.10
CA LEU A 15 6.75 29.72 26.78
C LEU A 15 6.15 28.30 26.81
N LEU A 16 5.24 28.03 27.75
CA LEU A 16 4.49 26.77 27.85
C LEU A 16 3.49 26.60 26.70
N GLY A 17 2.88 27.69 26.22
CA GLY A 17 2.02 27.67 25.02
C GLY A 17 2.76 27.26 23.73
N ARG A 18 4.07 27.56 23.63
CA ARG A 18 4.93 27.13 22.50
C ARG A 18 5.36 25.66 22.62
N LEU A 19 5.36 25.10 23.83
CA LEU A 19 5.62 23.67 24.05
C LEU A 19 4.37 22.81 23.79
N TRP A 20 3.17 23.36 24.01
CA TRP A 20 1.92 22.67 23.71
C TRP A 20 1.57 22.66 22.21
N ASN A 21 2.01 23.70 21.48
CA ASN A 21 1.82 23.80 20.03
C ASN A 21 2.98 23.17 19.23
N ARG A 22 3.50 22.03 19.71
CA ARG A 22 4.30 21.16 18.85
C ARG A 22 3.34 20.60 17.81
N PRO A 23 3.53 20.83 16.50
CA PRO A 23 2.75 20.13 15.49
C PRO A 23 2.87 18.66 15.83
N ARG A 24 1.72 17.99 16.02
CA ARG A 24 1.64 16.55 16.31
C ARG A 24 2.77 15.87 15.56
N LEU A 25 3.80 15.40 16.28
CA LEU A 25 4.87 14.61 15.71
C LEU A 25 4.18 13.55 14.86
N TRP A 26 4.21 13.73 13.53
CA TRP A 26 3.47 12.89 12.60
C TRP A 26 3.88 11.46 12.91
N ARG A 27 3.01 10.70 13.56
CA ARG A 27 3.28 9.29 13.83
C ARG A 27 3.35 8.66 12.45
N ARG A 28 4.58 8.38 11.99
CA ARG A 28 4.80 7.55 10.80
C ARG A 28 4.13 6.23 11.10
N THR A 29 3.05 5.92 10.36
CA THR A 29 2.38 4.63 10.48
C THR A 29 3.32 3.58 9.91
N THR A 30 3.81 2.70 10.77
CA THR A 30 4.57 1.53 10.38
C THR A 30 3.67 0.30 10.42
N ALA A 31 3.86 -0.64 9.49
CA ALA A 31 3.16 -1.93 9.47
C ALA A 31 4.20 -3.05 9.43
N SER A 32 4.14 -3.96 10.41
CA SER A 32 4.87 -5.24 10.35
C SER A 32 3.99 -6.24 9.61
N VAL A 33 4.53 -6.82 8.53
CA VAL A 33 3.78 -7.69 7.62
C VAL A 33 4.54 -8.98 7.46
N GLY A 34 3.83 -10.11 7.59
CA GLY A 34 4.30 -11.43 7.17
C GLY A 34 3.43 -11.96 6.05
N ALA A 35 4.02 -12.74 5.15
CA ALA A 35 3.30 -13.52 4.15
C ALA A 35 3.89 -14.92 4.06
N ALA A 36 3.06 -15.88 3.69
CA ALA A 36 3.44 -17.23 3.35
C ALA A 36 2.38 -17.76 2.38
N SER A 37 2.80 -18.62 1.46
CA SER A 37 1.89 -19.40 0.62
C SER A 37 2.43 -20.82 0.52
N ASP A 38 1.54 -21.78 0.30
CA ASP A 38 1.86 -23.20 0.24
C ASP A 38 0.98 -23.85 -0.82
N ILE A 39 1.56 -24.75 -1.61
CA ILE A 39 0.84 -25.47 -2.67
C ILE A 39 -0.20 -26.46 -2.12
N GLY A 40 -0.05 -26.89 -0.88
CA GLY A 40 -0.82 -27.95 -0.26
C GLY A 40 -0.44 -29.34 -0.80
N THR A 41 -1.28 -30.33 -0.52
CA THR A 41 -0.99 -31.74 -0.83
C THR A 41 -1.66 -32.26 -2.10
N GLN A 42 -2.59 -31.49 -2.68
CA GLN A 42 -3.50 -31.96 -3.74
C GLN A 42 -3.31 -31.24 -5.08
N ARG A 43 -2.65 -30.08 -5.09
CA ARG A 43 -2.46 -29.26 -6.30
C ARG A 43 -1.10 -29.58 -6.94
N ARG A 44 -1.03 -29.44 -8.26
CA ARG A 44 0.23 -29.61 -9.02
C ARG A 44 1.09 -28.36 -9.03
N ASN A 45 0.44 -27.19 -9.01
CA ASN A 45 1.08 -25.88 -9.00
C ASN A 45 0.44 -25.02 -7.90
N ASN A 46 1.22 -24.09 -7.34
CA ASN A 46 0.69 -23.05 -6.48
C ASN A 46 0.20 -21.88 -7.36
N GLU A 47 -1.12 -21.67 -7.38
CA GLU A 47 -1.77 -20.61 -8.17
C GLU A 47 -2.02 -19.34 -7.34
N ASP A 48 -1.67 -19.34 -6.06
CA ASP A 48 -1.68 -18.14 -5.23
C ASP A 48 -0.49 -17.24 -5.60
N TYR A 49 -0.66 -15.95 -5.35
CA TYR A 49 0.41 -14.98 -5.43
C TYR A 49 0.21 -13.86 -4.42
N TYR A 50 1.26 -13.46 -3.71
CA TYR A 50 1.23 -12.27 -2.87
C TYR A 50 2.25 -11.21 -3.32
N LEU A 51 1.95 -9.96 -2.99
CA LEU A 51 2.84 -8.83 -3.19
C LEU A 51 2.78 -7.91 -1.96
N ILE A 52 3.96 -7.60 -1.42
CA ILE A 52 4.15 -6.66 -0.32
C ILE A 52 4.99 -5.49 -0.82
N ALA A 53 4.47 -4.26 -0.72
CA ALA A 53 5.18 -3.06 -1.13
C ALA A 53 4.93 -1.89 -0.19
N ASP A 54 5.83 -0.91 -0.24
CA ASP A 54 5.58 0.44 0.26
C ASP A 54 5.65 1.41 -0.91
N LEU A 55 4.55 2.10 -1.24
CA LEU A 55 4.51 3.07 -2.34
C LEU A 55 5.45 4.26 -2.10
N ALA A 56 5.88 4.51 -0.86
CA ALA A 56 6.91 5.50 -0.56
C ALA A 56 8.33 4.98 -0.84
N ARG A 57 8.51 3.65 -0.98
CA ARG A 57 9.79 2.97 -1.22
C ARG A 57 9.60 1.83 -2.22
N THR A 58 9.19 2.15 -3.44
CA THR A 58 8.85 1.16 -4.47
C THR A 58 9.99 0.20 -4.82
N ALA A 59 11.25 0.58 -4.60
CA ALA A 59 12.42 -0.27 -4.79
C ALA A 59 12.50 -1.47 -3.83
N ALA A 60 11.76 -1.46 -2.72
CA ALA A 60 11.70 -2.55 -1.74
C ALA A 60 10.40 -3.37 -1.88
N THR A 61 9.97 -3.63 -3.12
CA THR A 61 8.79 -4.45 -3.39
C THR A 61 9.16 -5.93 -3.36
N ILE A 62 8.30 -6.72 -2.73
CA ILE A 62 8.51 -8.13 -2.48
C ILE A 62 7.42 -8.91 -3.17
N HIS A 63 7.87 -9.86 -3.96
CA HIS A 63 7.11 -10.70 -4.87
C HIS A 63 7.34 -12.14 -4.46
N GLY A 64 6.30 -12.97 -4.49
CA GLY A 64 6.51 -14.41 -4.40
C GLY A 64 5.38 -15.17 -3.74
N ASN A 65 5.71 -16.44 -3.48
CA ASN A 65 4.80 -17.46 -2.97
C ASN A 65 5.42 -18.17 -1.73
N ASP A 66 6.48 -17.61 -1.14
CA ASP A 66 7.23 -18.20 -0.02
C ASP A 66 6.97 -17.48 1.31
N ALA A 67 7.56 -17.96 2.41
CA ALA A 67 7.46 -17.28 3.70
C ALA A 67 8.39 -16.04 3.77
N PHE A 68 7.88 -14.91 4.24
CA PHE A 68 8.63 -13.67 4.33
C PHE A 68 8.08 -12.69 5.41
N GLY A 69 8.93 -11.77 5.92
CA GLY A 69 8.52 -10.68 6.83
C GLY A 69 9.19 -9.33 6.55
N ALA A 70 8.40 -8.24 6.49
CA ALA A 70 8.88 -6.86 6.30
C ALA A 70 8.24 -5.86 7.28
N VAL A 71 8.93 -4.72 7.47
CA VAL A 71 8.38 -3.53 8.11
C VAL A 71 8.21 -2.43 7.05
N LEU A 72 6.97 -2.00 6.84
CA LEU A 72 6.57 -0.93 5.91
C LEU A 72 6.38 0.36 6.70
N ALA A 73 6.64 1.53 6.10
CA ALA A 73 6.88 2.74 6.88
C ALA A 73 6.05 3.97 6.49
N ALA A 74 5.27 3.93 5.40
CA ALA A 74 4.43 5.06 5.01
C ALA A 74 3.17 4.71 4.21
N GLN A 75 3.28 3.94 3.13
CA GLN A 75 2.17 3.69 2.20
C GLN A 75 2.12 2.21 1.81
N PRO A 76 1.75 1.32 2.75
CA PRO A 76 1.75 -0.11 2.49
C PRO A 76 0.73 -0.49 1.41
N VAL A 77 1.14 -1.34 0.47
CA VAL A 77 0.27 -2.03 -0.48
C VAL A 77 0.51 -3.52 -0.31
N LEU A 78 -0.56 -4.22 0.04
CA LEU A 78 -0.59 -5.66 0.23
C LEU A 78 -1.60 -6.21 -0.78
N VAL A 79 -1.17 -7.15 -1.59
CA VAL A 79 -2.03 -7.82 -2.56
C VAL A 79 -1.90 -9.32 -2.37
N VAL A 80 -3.02 -10.02 -2.38
CA VAL A 80 -3.12 -11.47 -2.47
C VAL A 80 -4.07 -11.76 -3.62
N ALA A 81 -3.68 -12.67 -4.50
CA ALA A 81 -4.49 -13.13 -5.62
C ALA A 81 -4.48 -14.65 -5.66
N ASP A 82 -5.66 -15.24 -5.79
CA ASP A 82 -5.89 -16.68 -5.97
C ASP A 82 -6.22 -16.91 -7.46
N GLY A 83 -5.39 -17.70 -8.14
CA GLY A 83 -5.62 -18.10 -9.52
C GLY A 83 -6.70 -19.17 -9.60
N MET A 84 -7.71 -18.97 -10.45
CA MET A 84 -8.80 -19.95 -10.60
C MET A 84 -8.29 -21.28 -11.17
N GLY A 85 -8.13 -22.28 -10.31
CA GLY A 85 -7.69 -23.62 -10.70
C GLY A 85 -8.62 -24.29 -11.71
N GLY A 86 -8.02 -25.04 -12.64
CA GLY A 86 -8.73 -25.69 -13.75
C GLY A 86 -8.86 -24.86 -15.02
N ALA A 87 -8.54 -23.56 -14.97
CA ALA A 87 -8.22 -22.76 -16.16
C ALA A 87 -6.72 -22.83 -16.46
N ALA A 88 -6.32 -22.82 -17.73
CA ALA A 88 -4.91 -22.77 -18.09
C ALA A 88 -4.27 -21.45 -17.61
N GLY A 89 -3.21 -21.53 -16.81
CA GLY A 89 -2.38 -20.39 -16.40
C GLY A 89 -2.88 -19.61 -15.18
N GLY A 90 -3.47 -20.28 -14.18
CA GLY A 90 -3.90 -19.65 -12.92
C GLY A 90 -2.76 -18.90 -12.21
N GLU A 91 -1.56 -19.48 -12.20
CA GLU A 91 -0.33 -18.90 -11.66
C GLU A 91 0.12 -17.64 -12.41
N VAL A 92 -0.09 -17.61 -13.72
CA VAL A 92 0.19 -16.43 -14.55
C VAL A 92 -0.83 -15.33 -14.27
N ALA A 93 -2.10 -15.70 -14.13
CA ALA A 93 -3.18 -14.76 -13.87
C ALA A 93 -3.04 -14.08 -12.50
N SER A 94 -2.77 -14.83 -11.43
CA SER A 94 -2.60 -14.27 -10.08
C SER A 94 -1.36 -13.38 -9.97
N GLY A 95 -0.22 -13.81 -10.53
CA GLY A 95 0.99 -13.00 -10.60
C GLY A 95 0.82 -11.72 -11.42
N MET A 96 0.08 -11.79 -12.54
CA MET A 96 -0.26 -10.63 -13.36
C MET A 96 -1.18 -9.67 -12.61
N ALA A 97 -2.21 -10.17 -11.93
CA ALA A 97 -3.13 -9.36 -11.14
C ALA A 97 -2.37 -8.51 -10.11
N ALA A 98 -1.54 -9.16 -9.29
CA ALA A 98 -0.81 -8.49 -8.23
C ALA A 98 0.18 -7.45 -8.78
N THR A 99 0.98 -7.82 -9.78
CA THR A 99 1.98 -6.94 -10.40
C THR A 99 1.34 -5.73 -11.08
N VAL A 100 0.24 -5.93 -11.82
CA VAL A 100 -0.45 -4.82 -12.50
C VAL A 100 -1.09 -3.88 -11.50
N ILE A 101 -1.77 -4.40 -10.47
CA ILE A 101 -2.38 -3.58 -9.42
C ILE A 101 -1.32 -2.71 -8.75
N TRP A 102 -0.21 -3.31 -8.33
CA TRP A 102 0.91 -2.59 -7.73
C TRP A 102 1.46 -1.51 -8.68
N SER A 103 1.70 -1.83 -9.95
CA SER A 103 2.26 -0.87 -10.91
C SER A 103 1.35 0.34 -11.10
N GLN A 104 0.04 0.13 -11.21
CA GLN A 104 -0.94 1.20 -11.34
C GLN A 104 -1.00 2.09 -10.08
N LEU A 105 -0.94 1.49 -8.89
CA LEU A 105 -0.90 2.23 -7.64
C LEU A 105 0.42 3.00 -7.44
N ALA A 106 1.55 2.42 -7.83
CA ALA A 106 2.86 3.08 -7.82
C ALA A 106 2.88 4.31 -8.75
N GLN A 107 2.35 4.17 -9.96
CA GLN A 107 2.20 5.29 -10.89
C GLN A 107 1.24 6.36 -10.35
N ALA A 108 0.12 5.96 -9.75
CA ALA A 108 -0.81 6.91 -9.12
C ALA A 108 -0.20 7.64 -7.92
N SER A 109 0.64 6.95 -7.12
CA SER A 109 1.38 7.55 -6.01
C SER A 109 2.40 8.57 -6.52
N HIS A 110 3.19 8.20 -7.53
CA HIS A 110 4.17 9.09 -8.17
C HIS A 110 3.50 10.33 -8.77
N ALA A 111 2.34 10.17 -9.42
CA ALA A 111 1.52 11.26 -9.92
C ALA A 111 0.78 12.05 -8.81
N ARG A 112 1.02 11.74 -7.54
CA ARG A 112 0.43 12.38 -6.35
C ARG A 112 -1.11 12.34 -6.35
N ARG A 113 -1.68 11.27 -6.93
CA ARG A 113 -3.14 11.04 -7.00
C ARG A 113 -3.69 10.42 -5.71
N LEU A 114 -2.87 9.76 -4.89
CA LEU A 114 -3.29 9.06 -3.67
C LEU A 114 -3.42 9.98 -2.42
N ARG A 115 -3.91 11.21 -2.59
CA ARG A 115 -3.98 12.24 -1.53
C ARG A 115 -5.30 12.30 -0.77
N SER A 116 -6.30 11.53 -1.18
CA SER A 116 -7.61 11.49 -0.51
C SER A 116 -8.22 10.11 -0.68
N SER A 117 -9.10 9.73 0.24
CA SER A 117 -9.81 8.43 0.21
C SER A 117 -10.56 8.20 -1.11
N ILE A 118 -11.21 9.23 -1.65
CA ILE A 118 -11.93 9.16 -2.93
C ILE A 118 -10.98 8.83 -4.09
N ARG A 119 -9.81 9.49 -4.16
CA ARG A 119 -8.84 9.23 -5.23
C ARG A 119 -8.10 7.92 -5.06
N ILE A 120 -7.85 7.50 -3.81
CA ILE A 120 -7.30 6.18 -3.50
C ILE A 120 -8.27 5.10 -4.00
N ARG A 121 -9.55 5.20 -3.63
CA ARG A 121 -10.59 4.27 -4.10
C ARG A 121 -10.66 4.21 -5.62
N ARG A 122 -10.69 5.37 -6.29
CA ARG A 122 -10.70 5.42 -7.76
C ARG A 122 -9.46 4.78 -8.37
N SER A 123 -8.28 5.09 -7.86
CA SER A 123 -7.02 4.52 -8.37
C SER A 123 -6.96 3.01 -8.17
N LEU A 124 -7.49 2.49 -7.06
CA LEU A 124 -7.58 1.05 -6.82
C LEU A 124 -8.57 0.37 -7.79
N LEU A 125 -9.76 0.96 -7.99
CA LEU A 125 -10.73 0.43 -8.95
C LEU A 125 -10.18 0.42 -10.38
N ASP A 126 -9.51 1.50 -10.79
CA ASP A 126 -8.88 1.59 -12.10
C ASP A 126 -7.73 0.57 -12.23
N ALA A 127 -6.93 0.37 -11.18
CA ALA A 127 -5.88 -0.64 -11.14
C ALA A 127 -6.42 -2.07 -11.32
N VAL A 128 -7.51 -2.41 -10.62
CA VAL A 128 -8.18 -3.72 -10.73
C VAL A 128 -8.76 -3.92 -12.14
N ARG A 129 -9.38 -2.89 -12.73
CA ARG A 129 -9.90 -2.96 -14.11
C ARG A 129 -8.79 -3.23 -15.12
N VAL A 130 -7.68 -2.48 -15.03
CA VAL A 130 -6.52 -2.68 -15.91
C VAL A 130 -5.92 -4.08 -15.74
N ALA A 131 -5.87 -4.61 -14.51
CA ALA A 131 -5.43 -5.98 -14.26
C ALA A 131 -6.35 -7.00 -14.96
N ASN A 132 -7.66 -6.87 -14.78
CA ASN A 132 -8.66 -7.72 -15.44
C ASN A 132 -8.52 -7.70 -16.98
N ASP A 133 -8.38 -6.51 -17.57
CA ASP A 133 -8.28 -6.38 -19.03
C ASP A 133 -7.00 -7.02 -19.57
N ARG A 134 -5.88 -6.89 -18.84
CA ARG A 134 -4.61 -7.55 -19.20
C ARG A 134 -4.69 -9.07 -19.07
N ILE A 135 -5.31 -9.58 -18.01
CA ILE A 135 -5.50 -11.02 -17.82
C ILE A 135 -6.35 -11.59 -18.95
N ARG A 136 -7.47 -10.94 -19.29
CA ARG A 136 -8.33 -11.33 -20.42
C ARG A 136 -7.58 -11.32 -21.75
N ALA A 137 -6.78 -10.28 -22.00
CA ALA A 137 -5.99 -10.19 -23.23
C ALA A 137 -4.89 -11.26 -23.30
N CYS A 138 -4.27 -11.61 -22.17
CA CYS A 138 -3.30 -12.70 -22.09
C CYS A 138 -3.97 -14.05 -22.38
N ALA A 139 -5.11 -14.32 -21.71
CA ALA A 139 -5.85 -15.56 -21.89
C ALA A 139 -6.32 -15.77 -23.34
N ALA A 140 -6.74 -14.69 -24.02
CA ALA A 140 -7.13 -14.77 -25.44
C ALA A 140 -5.98 -15.20 -26.37
N LYS A 141 -4.74 -14.77 -26.10
CA LYS A 141 -3.56 -15.13 -26.90
C LYS A 141 -3.07 -16.55 -26.65
N SER A 142 -3.34 -17.10 -25.47
CA SER A 142 -2.93 -18.46 -25.11
C SER A 142 -3.90 -19.53 -25.61
N ALA A 143 -5.05 -19.12 -26.18
CA ALA A 143 -6.04 -20.01 -26.77
C ALA A 143 -5.85 -20.24 -28.28
N GLU A 144 -4.93 -19.50 -28.91
CA GLU A 144 -4.46 -19.68 -30.30
C GLU A 144 -3.24 -20.61 -30.34
#